data_AF-A0A960XD64-F1
#
_entry.id   AF-A0A960XD64-F1
#
_cell.length_a   1.000
_cell.length_b   1.000
_cell.length_c   1.000
_cell.angle_alpha   90.00
_cell.angle_beta   90.00
_cell.angle_gamma   90.00
#
_symmetry.space_group_name_H-M   'P 1'
#
loop_
_entity.id
_entity.type
_entity.pdbx_description
1 polymer ?
#
loop_
_entity_poly.entity_id
_entity_poly.type
_entity_poly.pdbx_seq_one_letter_code
_entity_poly.pdbx_strand_id
1 'polypeptide(L)'
;MLIASIKKQPQTIPSCVDAVELRLDLNPSLRSLIPLLKKPLILKTSDSRDLQYAPTFFDCDWQDRPLRKDGLICSRHIDHTPSDLSQTFAELMEAMPANIYKLATMAHSTLDALRMLIATRLLRAQGKNVIGICMGELGQITRIVSEHTYAYLDTPTAPGQLSVDELTSVYRYPQQEEKWYGLIGDPVEQSPSHITHNKHCLFVKMRIKKEELSEFFLLAK
;
A
#
# COMPACT_ATOMS: atom_id res chain seq x y z
N MET A 1 8.98 -0.93 4.29
CA MET A 1 8.14 -1.15 5.48
C MET A 1 6.93 -1.99 5.11
N LEU A 2 6.89 -3.21 5.63
CA LEU A 2 5.74 -4.10 5.56
C LEU A 2 4.79 -3.82 6.73
N ILE A 3 3.61 -3.29 6.43
CA ILE A 3 2.62 -2.91 7.44
C ILE A 3 1.52 -3.97 7.48
N ALA A 4 1.29 -4.60 8.62
CA ALA A 4 0.15 -5.48 8.81
C ALA A 4 -1.10 -4.66 9.14
N SER A 5 -2.07 -4.61 8.22
CA SER A 5 -3.38 -3.96 8.38
C SER A 5 -4.38 -4.95 8.97
N ILE A 6 -4.82 -4.68 10.19
CA ILE A 6 -5.59 -5.61 11.03
C ILE A 6 -6.98 -5.04 11.29
N LYS A 7 -8.02 -5.75 10.83
CA LYS A 7 -9.44 -5.49 11.15
C LYS A 7 -10.08 -6.56 12.03
N LYS A 8 -9.39 -7.67 12.25
CA LYS A 8 -9.82 -8.80 13.09
C LYS A 8 -8.63 -9.25 13.93
N GLN A 9 -8.89 -9.70 15.15
CA GLN A 9 -7.84 -10.17 16.04
C GLN A 9 -7.07 -11.33 15.39
N PRO A 10 -5.75 -11.17 15.14
CA PRO A 10 -4.94 -12.21 14.55
C PRO A 10 -4.56 -13.25 15.60
N GLN A 11 -4.23 -14.45 15.15
CA GLN A 11 -3.64 -15.46 16.03
C GLN A 11 -2.23 -15.07 16.46
N THR A 12 -1.42 -14.60 15.51
CA THR A 12 -0.03 -14.18 15.72
C THR A 12 0.33 -13.04 14.78
N ILE A 13 1.29 -12.20 15.17
CA ILE A 13 1.86 -11.17 14.30
C ILE A 13 3.29 -11.60 13.94
N PRO A 14 3.59 -11.92 12.67
CA PRO A 14 4.91 -12.36 12.25
C PRO A 14 6.01 -11.36 12.56
N SER A 15 7.21 -11.86 12.86
CA SER A 15 8.37 -11.01 13.18
C SER A 15 8.80 -10.12 12.01
N CYS A 16 8.58 -10.56 10.76
CA CYS A 16 8.88 -9.85 9.52
C CYS A 16 8.01 -8.61 9.25
N VAL A 17 6.92 -8.43 10.00
CA VAL A 17 6.10 -7.21 9.92
C VAL A 17 6.87 -6.05 10.54
N ASP A 18 6.99 -4.92 9.86
CA ASP A 18 7.73 -3.76 10.38
C ASP A 18 6.87 -2.87 11.27
N ALA A 19 5.57 -2.77 10.98
CA ALA A 19 4.61 -1.96 11.72
C ALA A 19 3.20 -2.57 11.65
N VAL A 20 2.34 -2.19 12.60
CA VAL A 20 0.96 -2.70 12.68
C VAL A 20 -0.02 -1.55 12.54
N GLU A 21 -0.93 -1.64 11.58
CA GLU A 21 -2.09 -0.76 11.47
C GLU A 21 -3.31 -1.46 12.09
N LEU A 22 -3.86 -0.88 13.16
CA LEU A 22 -5.13 -1.31 13.72
C LEU A 22 -6.28 -0.46 13.17
N ARG A 23 -7.23 -1.13 12.53
CA ARG A 23 -8.47 -0.54 12.01
C ARG A 23 -9.53 -0.45 13.11
N LEU A 24 -9.31 0.44 14.08
CA LEU A 24 -10.24 0.63 15.21
C LEU A 24 -11.59 1.21 14.76
N ASP A 25 -11.59 1.94 13.65
CA ASP A 25 -12.77 2.38 12.91
C ASP A 25 -13.68 1.22 12.47
N LEU A 26 -13.09 0.08 12.12
CA LEU A 26 -13.83 -1.13 11.73
C LEU A 26 -14.07 -2.08 12.90
N ASN A 27 -13.12 -2.15 13.84
CA ASN A 27 -13.19 -3.05 14.98
C ASN A 27 -12.57 -2.44 16.24
N PRO A 28 -13.39 -1.75 17.05
CA PRO A 28 -12.96 -1.13 18.29
C PRO A 28 -12.36 -2.09 19.35
N SER A 29 -12.66 -3.40 19.26
CA SER A 29 -12.15 -4.41 20.22
C SER A 29 -10.65 -4.66 20.10
N LEU A 30 -10.05 -4.30 18.96
CA LEU A 30 -8.61 -4.43 18.71
C LEU A 30 -7.75 -3.60 19.67
N ARG A 31 -8.33 -2.65 20.42
CA ARG A 31 -7.65 -1.93 21.51
C ARG A 31 -6.98 -2.85 22.51
N SER A 32 -7.58 -4.02 22.75
CA SER A 32 -7.03 -5.05 23.63
C SER A 32 -5.65 -5.56 23.19
N LEU A 33 -5.30 -5.42 21.91
CA LEU A 33 -4.00 -5.84 21.38
C LEU A 33 -2.90 -4.82 21.63
N ILE A 34 -3.24 -3.53 21.75
CA ILE A 34 -2.27 -2.43 21.79
C ILE A 34 -1.17 -2.65 22.85
N PRO A 35 -1.48 -3.01 24.12
CA PRO A 35 -0.46 -3.23 25.13
C PRO A 35 0.48 -4.41 24.84
N LEU A 36 0.08 -5.32 23.95
CA LEU A 36 0.85 -6.51 23.58
C LEU A 36 1.78 -6.25 22.38
N LEU A 37 1.56 -5.17 21.64
CA LEU A 37 2.34 -4.83 20.46
C LEU A 37 3.70 -4.23 20.85
N LYS A 38 4.77 -4.81 20.30
CA LYS A 38 6.15 -4.33 20.44
C LYS A 38 6.70 -3.75 19.13
N LYS A 39 5.81 -3.38 18.21
CA LYS A 39 6.12 -2.85 16.88
C LYS A 39 5.52 -1.44 16.76
N PRO A 40 6.08 -0.58 15.88
CA PRO A 40 5.46 0.70 15.54
C PRO A 40 3.96 0.54 15.23
N LEU A 41 3.16 1.42 15.81
CA LEU A 41 1.71 1.35 15.79
C LEU A 41 1.13 2.45 14.93
N ILE A 42 0.27 2.07 13.99
CA ILE A 42 -0.58 2.97 13.22
C ILE A 42 -2.02 2.75 13.67
N LEU A 43 -2.74 3.81 14.04
CA LEU A 43 -4.16 3.72 14.36
C LEU A 43 -4.99 4.41 13.27
N LYS A 44 -5.99 3.71 12.74
CA LYS A 44 -7.11 4.33 12.00
C LYS A 44 -8.30 4.41 12.93
N THR A 45 -8.63 5.61 13.38
CA THR A 45 -9.69 5.86 14.37
C THR A 45 -10.23 7.29 14.24
N SER A 46 -11.40 7.56 14.79
CA SER A 46 -11.93 8.92 14.98
C SER A 46 -12.07 9.27 16.46
N ASP A 47 -11.71 8.36 17.36
CA ASP A 47 -11.86 8.51 18.81
C ASP A 47 -10.58 9.08 19.41
N SER A 48 -10.64 10.33 19.89
CA SER A 48 -9.49 11.02 20.48
C SER A 48 -8.91 10.32 21.71
N ARG A 49 -9.69 9.46 22.39
CA ARG A 49 -9.23 8.66 23.53
C ARG A 49 -8.15 7.66 23.12
N ASP A 50 -8.09 7.27 21.85
CA ASP A 50 -7.07 6.35 21.35
C ASP A 50 -5.68 6.96 21.28
N LEU A 51 -5.57 8.29 21.34
CA LEU A 51 -4.26 8.96 21.40
C LEU A 51 -3.51 8.69 22.69
N GLN A 52 -4.19 8.27 23.77
CA GLN A 52 -3.55 7.89 25.03
C GLN A 52 -2.57 6.72 24.87
N TYR A 53 -2.76 5.90 23.83
CA TYR A 53 -1.88 4.78 23.50
C TYR A 53 -0.58 5.22 22.81
N ALA A 54 -0.41 6.54 22.58
CA ALA A 54 0.77 7.13 21.96
C ALA A 54 1.23 6.39 20.68
N PRO A 55 0.34 6.20 19.68
CA PRO A 55 0.71 5.48 18.48
C PRO A 55 1.85 6.19 17.74
N THR A 56 2.66 5.44 17.00
CA THR A 56 3.72 6.00 16.15
C THR A 56 3.11 6.87 15.06
N PHE A 57 2.08 6.37 14.40
CA PHE A 57 1.31 7.11 13.41
C PHE A 57 -0.19 7.02 13.67
N PHE A 58 -0.91 8.01 13.17
CA PHE A 58 -2.36 8.02 13.12
C PHE A 58 -2.80 8.37 11.70
N ASP A 59 -3.69 7.56 11.11
CA ASP A 59 -4.20 7.75 9.75
C ASP A 59 -5.53 8.51 9.80
N CYS A 60 -5.54 9.71 9.22
CA CYS A 60 -6.69 10.59 9.09
C CYS A 60 -7.13 10.65 7.64
N ASP A 61 -8.43 10.58 7.37
CA ASP A 61 -8.91 10.87 6.03
C ASP A 61 -8.67 12.36 5.70
N TRP A 62 -8.36 12.66 4.45
CA TRP A 62 -8.00 14.01 3.98
C TRP A 62 -9.11 15.05 4.17
N GLN A 63 -10.37 14.62 4.31
CA GLN A 63 -11.50 15.52 4.59
C GLN A 63 -11.78 15.69 6.08
N ASP A 64 -11.23 14.82 6.92
CA ASP A 64 -11.48 14.82 8.35
C ASP A 64 -10.55 15.80 9.08
N ARG A 65 -10.97 16.22 10.28
CA ARG A 65 -10.11 17.00 11.15
C ARG A 65 -9.13 16.06 11.88
N PRO A 66 -7.80 16.28 11.79
CA PRO A 66 -6.84 15.39 12.45
C PRO A 66 -6.92 15.52 13.98
N LEU A 67 -6.85 14.38 14.67
CA LEU A 67 -6.86 14.33 16.14
C LEU A 67 -5.56 14.89 16.75
N ARG A 68 -4.45 14.80 16.01
CA ARG A 68 -3.14 15.41 16.32
C ARG A 68 -2.34 15.67 15.05
N LYS A 69 -1.34 16.54 15.13
CA LYS A 69 -0.47 16.89 13.98
C LYS A 69 0.73 15.97 13.82
N ASP A 70 1.35 15.54 14.94
CA ASP A 70 2.56 14.73 14.90
C ASP A 70 2.27 13.27 14.55
N GLY A 71 3.11 12.66 13.72
CA GLY A 71 2.92 11.30 13.23
C GLY A 71 1.63 11.14 12.42
N LEU A 72 1.21 12.17 11.70
CA LEU A 72 -0.01 12.13 10.89
C LEU A 72 0.24 11.48 9.53
N ILE A 73 -0.62 10.53 9.17
CA ILE A 73 -0.80 10.05 7.79
C ILE A 73 -2.08 10.69 7.28
N CYS A 74 -1.99 11.56 6.27
CA CYS A 74 -3.16 12.09 5.56
C CYS A 74 -3.47 11.15 4.40
N SER A 75 -4.62 10.48 4.44
CA SER A 75 -5.01 9.48 3.45
C SER A 75 -6.23 9.88 2.61
N ARG A 76 -6.20 9.52 1.33
CA ARG A 76 -7.32 9.68 0.39
C ARG A 76 -7.55 8.40 -0.38
N HIS A 77 -8.81 7.95 -0.41
CA HIS A 77 -9.24 6.76 -1.13
C HIS A 77 -10.12 7.17 -2.31
N ILE A 78 -9.83 6.67 -3.50
CA ILE A 78 -10.56 6.99 -4.74
C ILE A 78 -10.92 5.67 -5.44
N ASP A 79 -12.14 5.60 -5.98
CA ASP A 79 -12.72 4.44 -6.67
C ASP A 79 -12.22 4.26 -8.12
N HIS A 80 -11.25 5.07 -8.55
CA HIS A 80 -10.54 4.99 -9.81
C HIS A 80 -9.15 5.62 -9.64
N THR A 81 -8.27 5.43 -10.62
CA THR A 81 -6.94 6.08 -10.66
C THR A 81 -7.00 7.32 -11.56
N PRO A 82 -6.93 8.55 -11.01
CA PRO A 82 -6.97 9.77 -11.81
C PRO A 82 -5.90 9.80 -12.90
N SER A 83 -6.18 10.48 -14.02
CA SER A 83 -5.19 10.69 -15.08
C SER A 83 -4.00 11.52 -14.58
N ASP A 84 -4.28 12.61 -13.85
CA ASP A 84 -3.28 13.47 -13.23
C ASP A 84 -3.08 13.15 -11.74
N LEU A 85 -2.18 12.20 -11.48
CA LEU A 85 -1.79 11.85 -10.13
C LEU A 85 -0.98 12.95 -9.44
N SER A 86 -0.25 13.77 -10.20
CA SER A 86 0.55 14.87 -9.64
C SER A 86 -0.36 15.91 -9.01
N GLN A 87 -1.42 16.32 -9.71
CA GLN A 87 -2.45 17.20 -9.16
C GLN A 87 -3.15 16.54 -7.97
N THR A 88 -3.52 15.25 -8.08
CA THR A 88 -4.22 14.55 -6.99
C THR A 88 -3.38 14.51 -5.70
N PHE A 89 -2.07 14.28 -5.81
CA PHE A 89 -1.15 14.35 -4.67
C PHE A 89 -0.97 15.79 -4.16
N ALA A 90 -0.95 16.80 -5.05
CA ALA A 90 -0.87 18.20 -4.64
C ALA A 90 -2.09 18.60 -3.80
N GLU A 91 -3.31 18.30 -4.25
CA GLU A 91 -4.54 18.52 -3.50
C GLU A 91 -4.52 17.82 -2.13
N LEU A 92 -4.02 16.57 -2.08
CA LEU A 92 -3.88 15.82 -0.83
C LEU A 92 -2.89 16.50 0.14
N MET A 93 -1.80 17.07 -0.39
CA MET A 93 -0.80 17.80 0.40
C MET A 93 -1.30 19.16 0.89
N GLU A 94 -2.16 19.82 0.11
CA GLU A 94 -2.78 21.09 0.47
C GLU A 94 -3.88 20.94 1.53
N ALA A 95 -4.54 19.77 1.59
CA ALA A 95 -5.63 19.50 2.52
C ALA A 95 -5.22 19.70 3.99
N MET A 96 -4.05 19.18 4.39
CA MET A 96 -3.49 19.41 5.73
C MET A 96 -2.01 19.05 5.80
N PRO A 97 -1.21 19.71 6.66
CA PRO A 97 0.17 19.31 6.92
C PRO A 97 0.23 17.92 7.57
N ALA A 98 0.92 16.97 6.95
CA ALA A 98 1.11 15.61 7.45
C ALA A 98 2.55 15.11 7.28
N ASN A 99 2.93 14.09 8.06
CA ASN A 99 4.23 13.46 7.94
C ASN A 99 4.31 12.53 6.72
N ILE A 100 3.18 11.90 6.35
CA ILE A 100 3.05 10.99 5.21
C ILE A 100 1.74 11.32 4.49
N TYR A 101 1.78 11.37 3.15
CA TYR A 101 0.58 11.49 2.32
C TYR A 101 0.32 10.16 1.60
N LYS A 102 -0.85 9.56 1.82
CA LYS A 102 -1.21 8.22 1.35
C LYS A 102 -2.37 8.31 0.36
N LEU A 103 -2.13 7.97 -0.90
CA LEU A 103 -3.15 7.90 -1.93
C LEU A 103 -3.44 6.43 -2.27
N ALA A 104 -4.70 6.02 -2.12
CA ALA A 104 -5.18 4.69 -2.49
C ALA A 104 -6.24 4.81 -3.59
N THR A 105 -5.97 4.27 -4.78
CA THR A 105 -6.88 4.35 -5.93
C THR A 105 -7.35 2.96 -6.37
N MET A 106 -8.51 2.81 -7.01
CA MET A 106 -8.83 1.55 -7.71
C MET A 106 -8.13 1.51 -9.07
N ALA A 107 -7.44 0.42 -9.38
CA ALA A 107 -6.87 0.21 -10.71
C ALA A 107 -7.90 -0.47 -11.63
N HIS A 108 -8.12 0.14 -12.79
CA HIS A 108 -8.90 -0.43 -13.89
C HIS A 108 -8.03 -0.99 -15.01
N SER A 109 -6.73 -0.68 -14.99
CA SER A 109 -5.68 -1.26 -15.82
C SER A 109 -4.39 -1.45 -15.03
N THR A 110 -3.46 -2.29 -15.50
CA THR A 110 -2.11 -2.30 -14.92
C THR A 110 -1.35 -1.00 -15.23
N LEU A 111 -1.72 -0.27 -16.29
CA LEU A 111 -1.13 1.04 -16.59
C LEU A 111 -1.41 2.06 -15.48
N ASP A 112 -2.58 2.02 -14.84
CA ASP A 112 -2.90 2.84 -13.66
C ASP A 112 -1.88 2.64 -12.53
N ALA A 113 -1.53 1.37 -12.28
CA ALA A 113 -0.56 1.00 -11.27
C ALA A 113 0.85 1.48 -11.61
N LEU A 114 1.26 1.38 -12.89
CA LEU A 114 2.54 1.91 -13.36
C LEU A 114 2.61 3.44 -13.23
N ARG A 115 1.53 4.15 -13.58
CA ARG A 115 1.43 5.61 -13.38
C ARG A 115 1.57 5.99 -11.91
N MET A 116 0.95 5.23 -10.99
CA MET A 116 1.09 5.41 -9.54
C MET A 116 2.54 5.24 -9.06
N LEU A 117 3.23 4.19 -9.54
CA LEU A 117 4.63 3.94 -9.20
C LEU A 117 5.55 5.06 -9.70
N ILE A 118 5.33 5.55 -10.91
CA ILE A 118 6.10 6.67 -11.48
C ILE A 118 5.84 7.95 -10.67
N ALA A 119 4.57 8.30 -10.42
CA ALA A 119 4.20 9.50 -9.68
C ALA A 119 4.81 9.52 -8.27
N THR A 120 4.70 8.41 -7.54
CA THR A 120 5.29 8.30 -6.19
C THR A 120 6.81 8.36 -6.20
N ARG A 121 7.47 7.71 -7.18
CA ARG A 121 8.93 7.81 -7.35
C ARG A 121 9.38 9.24 -7.59
N LEU A 122 8.72 9.97 -8.50
CA LEU A 122 9.06 11.36 -8.81
C LEU A 122 8.86 12.29 -7.61
N LEU A 123 7.75 12.14 -6.88
CA LEU A 123 7.47 12.93 -5.68
C LEU A 123 8.49 12.64 -4.56
N ARG A 124 8.89 11.39 -4.36
CA ARG A 124 9.94 11.04 -3.40
C ARG A 124 11.31 11.61 -3.78
N ALA A 125 11.65 11.63 -5.06
CA ALA A 125 12.86 12.28 -5.55
C ALA A 125 12.87 13.80 -5.27
N GLN A 126 11.69 14.42 -5.11
CA GLN A 126 11.53 15.82 -4.69
C GLN A 126 11.45 15.98 -3.16
N GLY A 127 11.77 14.94 -2.38
CA GLY A 127 11.74 14.94 -0.92
C GLY A 127 10.34 14.84 -0.31
N LYS A 128 9.30 14.49 -1.10
CA LYS A 128 7.94 14.29 -0.57
C LYS A 128 7.78 12.90 0.01
N ASN A 129 7.21 12.81 1.21
CA ASN A 129 6.94 11.54 1.86
C ASN A 129 5.55 11.01 1.47
N VAL A 130 5.48 10.27 0.37
CA VAL A 130 4.24 9.77 -0.22
C VAL A 130 4.16 8.24 -0.27
N ILE A 131 2.96 7.70 -0.08
CA ILE A 131 2.61 6.30 -0.31
C ILE A 131 1.51 6.29 -1.38
N GLY A 132 1.72 5.56 -2.47
CA GLY A 132 0.72 5.35 -3.50
C GLY A 132 0.44 3.88 -3.67
N ILE A 133 -0.82 3.50 -3.59
CA ILE A 133 -1.26 2.11 -3.70
C ILE A 133 -2.46 2.05 -4.63
N CYS A 134 -2.47 1.07 -5.51
CA CYS A 134 -3.65 0.70 -6.28
C CYS A 134 -4.33 -0.53 -5.65
N MET A 135 -5.64 -0.41 -5.46
CA MET A 135 -6.56 -1.48 -5.09
C MET A 135 -6.95 -2.28 -6.34
N GLY A 136 -7.46 -3.48 -6.11
CA GLY A 136 -7.81 -4.43 -7.16
C GLY A 136 -6.61 -5.24 -7.63
N GLU A 137 -6.89 -6.35 -8.32
CA GLU A 137 -5.88 -7.28 -8.84
C GLU A 137 -4.88 -6.58 -9.76
N LEU A 138 -5.36 -5.72 -10.65
CA LEU A 138 -4.54 -4.95 -11.60
C LEU A 138 -3.59 -3.96 -10.92
N GLY A 139 -3.88 -3.59 -9.67
CA GLY A 139 -3.11 -2.69 -8.83
C GLY A 139 -2.03 -3.37 -7.98
N GLN A 140 -2.02 -4.71 -7.89
CA GLN A 140 -1.18 -5.46 -6.95
C GLN A 140 0.31 -5.14 -7.08
N ILE A 141 0.79 -4.82 -8.28
CA ILE A 141 2.18 -4.44 -8.50
C ILE A 141 2.61 -3.27 -7.60
N THR A 142 1.73 -2.29 -7.35
CA THR A 142 2.03 -1.18 -6.41
C THR A 142 2.30 -1.66 -4.98
N ARG A 143 1.73 -2.80 -4.58
CA ARG A 143 1.90 -3.40 -3.24
C ARG A 143 3.14 -4.26 -3.15
N ILE A 144 3.63 -4.75 -4.28
CA ILE A 144 4.79 -5.65 -4.37
C ILE A 144 6.09 -4.84 -4.44
N VAL A 145 6.15 -3.81 -5.28
CA VAL A 145 7.41 -3.12 -5.61
C VAL A 145 7.65 -1.84 -4.79
N SER A 146 6.64 -1.35 -4.07
CA SER A 146 6.77 -0.10 -3.31
C SER A 146 7.54 -0.28 -2.00
N GLU A 147 8.32 0.74 -1.62
CA GLU A 147 9.03 0.79 -0.33
C GLU A 147 8.14 0.64 0.90
N HIS A 148 6.86 0.98 0.80
CA HIS A 148 5.87 0.85 1.87
C HIS A 148 4.65 0.13 1.32
N THR A 149 4.18 -0.90 2.02
CA THR A 149 3.00 -1.66 1.61
C THR A 149 2.16 -2.07 2.82
N TYR A 150 0.86 -2.25 2.57
CA TYR A 150 -0.11 -2.67 3.57
C TYR A 150 -0.63 -4.05 3.21
N ALA A 151 -0.38 -5.01 4.07
CA ALA A 151 -0.69 -6.43 3.91
C ALA A 151 -1.71 -6.88 4.95
N TYR A 152 -2.45 -7.96 4.69
CA TYR A 152 -3.33 -8.56 5.68
C TYR A 152 -2.70 -9.78 6.34
N LEU A 153 -3.15 -10.11 7.55
CA LEU A 153 -2.82 -11.37 8.23
C LEU A 153 -3.91 -12.42 7.97
N ASP A 154 -5.14 -12.17 8.42
CA ASP A 154 -6.25 -13.12 8.22
C ASP A 154 -7.13 -12.76 7.02
N THR A 155 -7.62 -11.52 6.98
CA THR A 155 -8.61 -11.09 5.99
C THR A 155 -8.25 -9.74 5.39
N PRO A 156 -8.31 -9.58 4.05
CA PRO A 156 -8.07 -8.30 3.39
C PRO A 156 -8.94 -7.16 3.93
N THR A 157 -8.35 -5.98 4.13
CA THR A 157 -9.05 -4.72 4.41
C THR A 157 -9.41 -3.96 3.14
N ALA A 158 -8.78 -4.27 2.00
CA ALA A 158 -9.03 -3.64 0.71
C ALA A 158 -8.96 -4.64 -0.46
N PRO A 159 -9.62 -4.37 -1.60
CA PRO A 159 -9.50 -5.19 -2.81
C PRO A 159 -8.06 -5.30 -3.31
N GLY A 160 -7.65 -6.49 -3.74
CA GLY A 160 -6.30 -6.75 -4.25
C GLY A 160 -5.20 -6.64 -3.21
N GLN A 161 -5.52 -6.57 -1.92
CA GLN A 161 -4.50 -6.62 -0.87
C GLN A 161 -3.88 -8.03 -0.81
N LEU A 162 -2.56 -8.08 -0.64
CA LEU A 162 -1.78 -9.32 -0.51
C LEU A 162 -1.60 -9.66 0.97
N SER A 163 -1.45 -10.95 1.29
CA SER A 163 -1.14 -11.36 2.66
C SER A 163 0.32 -11.05 2.99
N VAL A 164 0.63 -10.98 4.29
CA VAL A 164 2.03 -10.94 4.76
C VAL A 164 2.81 -12.14 4.23
N ASP A 165 2.20 -13.33 4.26
CA ASP A 165 2.86 -14.57 3.82
C ASP A 165 3.13 -14.58 2.32
N GLU A 166 2.20 -14.08 1.50
CA GLU A 166 2.38 -13.98 0.06
C GLU A 166 3.47 -12.97 -0.31
N LEU A 167 3.46 -11.78 0.30
CA LEU A 167 4.49 -10.76 0.07
C LEU A 167 5.88 -11.26 0.47
N THR A 168 6.00 -11.96 1.58
CA THR A 168 7.30 -12.43 2.10
C THR A 168 7.77 -13.73 1.43
N SER A 169 6.90 -14.71 1.26
CA SER A 169 7.26 -16.04 0.76
C SER A 169 7.31 -16.10 -0.76
N VAL A 170 6.42 -15.38 -1.45
CA VAL A 170 6.37 -15.36 -2.92
C VAL A 170 7.17 -14.20 -3.48
N TYR A 171 7.02 -12.98 -2.94
CA TYR A 171 7.65 -11.79 -3.51
C TYR A 171 8.91 -11.31 -2.79
N ARG A 172 9.33 -12.02 -1.72
CA ARG A 172 10.53 -11.72 -0.92
C ARG A 172 10.60 -10.26 -0.46
N TYR A 173 9.46 -9.73 -0.04
CA TYR A 173 9.35 -8.36 0.45
C TYR A 173 10.01 -8.21 1.84
N PRO A 174 10.71 -7.10 2.14
CA PRO A 174 11.07 -6.01 1.23
C PRO A 174 12.19 -6.43 0.28
N GLN A 175 12.12 -5.94 -0.96
CA GLN A 175 13.08 -6.32 -1.99
C GLN A 175 14.37 -5.52 -1.87
N GLN A 176 15.48 -6.21 -2.08
CA GLN A 176 16.82 -5.60 -2.14
C GLN A 176 17.26 -5.34 -3.59
N GLU A 177 16.50 -5.83 -4.57
CA GLU A 177 16.86 -5.81 -5.98
C GLU A 177 16.34 -4.53 -6.65
N GLU A 178 17.20 -3.79 -7.34
CA GLU A 178 16.80 -2.58 -8.08
C GLU A 178 15.99 -2.91 -9.35
N LYS A 179 16.17 -4.12 -9.88
CA LYS A 179 15.56 -4.58 -11.12
C LYS A 179 14.52 -5.63 -10.85
N TRP A 180 13.41 -5.50 -11.56
CA TRP A 180 12.33 -6.45 -11.53
C TRP A 180 11.91 -6.79 -12.96
N TYR A 181 11.37 -8.00 -13.09
CA TYR A 181 10.98 -8.61 -14.34
C TYR A 181 9.48 -8.82 -14.34
N GLY A 182 8.90 -9.04 -15.51
CA GLY A 182 7.46 -9.23 -15.60
C GLY A 182 7.03 -10.10 -16.76
N LEU A 183 5.95 -10.86 -16.53
CA LEU A 183 5.14 -11.44 -17.58
C LEU A 183 4.04 -10.44 -17.95
N ILE A 184 4.01 -10.01 -19.20
CA ILE A 184 2.91 -9.23 -19.77
C ILE A 184 2.02 -10.14 -20.64
N GLY A 185 0.71 -9.94 -20.57
CA GLY A 185 -0.29 -10.66 -21.38
C GLY A 185 -1.70 -10.40 -20.89
N ASP A 186 -2.70 -10.99 -21.56
CA ASP A 186 -4.09 -11.01 -21.09
C ASP A 186 -4.76 -12.29 -21.64
N PRO A 187 -5.02 -13.32 -20.83
CA PRO A 187 -4.81 -13.44 -19.38
C PRO A 187 -3.34 -13.74 -18.97
N VAL A 188 -3.00 -13.53 -17.68
CA VAL A 188 -1.69 -13.90 -17.08
C VAL A 188 -1.81 -14.81 -15.85
N GLU A 189 -3.02 -15.01 -15.35
CA GLU A 189 -3.32 -15.55 -14.02
C GLU A 189 -2.81 -16.98 -13.87
N GLN A 190 -2.97 -17.81 -14.91
CA GLN A 190 -2.58 -19.22 -14.92
C GLN A 190 -1.07 -19.45 -14.95
N SER A 191 -0.26 -18.42 -15.19
CA SER A 191 1.18 -18.58 -15.25
C SER A 191 1.82 -18.77 -13.86
N PRO A 192 2.60 -19.85 -13.65
CA PRO A 192 3.36 -20.06 -12.42
C PRO A 192 4.69 -19.28 -12.39
N SER A 193 4.98 -18.45 -13.40
CA SER A 193 6.28 -17.77 -13.56
C SER A 193 6.74 -17.01 -12.31
N HIS A 194 5.85 -16.30 -11.63
CA HIS A 194 6.15 -15.61 -10.38
C HIS A 194 6.64 -16.57 -9.27
N ILE A 195 6.11 -17.79 -9.19
CA ILE A 195 6.54 -18.79 -8.19
C ILE A 195 7.96 -19.33 -8.50
N THR A 196 8.28 -19.50 -9.78
CA THR A 196 9.59 -20.06 -10.19
C THR A 196 10.68 -18.99 -10.20
N HIS A 197 10.42 -17.84 -10.81
CA HIS A 197 11.41 -16.77 -10.97
C HIS A 197 11.71 -16.04 -9.65
N ASN A 198 10.72 -15.89 -8.76
CA ASN A 198 10.94 -15.23 -7.46
C ASN A 198 11.88 -15.96 -6.51
N LYS A 199 12.36 -17.16 -6.88
CA LYS A 199 13.49 -17.79 -6.17
C LYS A 199 14.82 -17.05 -6.41
N HIS A 200 14.91 -16.25 -7.47
CA HIS A 200 16.15 -15.67 -7.95
C HIS A 200 16.07 -14.17 -8.24
N CYS A 201 14.92 -13.64 -8.67
CA CYS A 201 14.72 -12.21 -8.95
C CYS A 201 13.27 -11.80 -8.68
N LEU A 202 12.98 -10.52 -8.46
CA LEU A 202 11.60 -10.05 -8.45
C LEU A 202 11.01 -10.24 -9.85
N PHE A 203 9.93 -11.00 -9.91
CA PHE A 203 9.09 -11.26 -11.06
C PHE A 203 7.62 -10.99 -10.71
N VAL A 204 6.97 -10.14 -11.48
CA VAL A 204 5.55 -9.80 -11.32
C VAL A 204 4.73 -10.21 -12.54
N LYS A 205 3.43 -10.34 -12.37
CA LYS A 205 2.49 -10.56 -13.48
C LYS A 205 1.76 -9.25 -13.76
N MET A 206 1.64 -8.90 -15.02
CA MET A 206 1.02 -7.65 -15.46
C MET A 206 0.02 -7.96 -16.55
N ARG A 207 -1.26 -7.70 -16.29
CA ARG A 207 -2.29 -7.89 -17.31
C ARG A 207 -2.28 -6.68 -18.25
N ILE A 208 -1.77 -6.89 -19.47
CA ILE A 208 -1.59 -5.85 -20.49
C ILE A 208 -2.28 -6.32 -21.76
N LYS A 209 -3.28 -5.56 -22.20
CA LYS A 209 -3.98 -5.80 -23.46
C LYS A 209 -3.12 -5.42 -24.65
N LYS A 210 -3.45 -5.98 -25.82
CA LYS A 210 -2.72 -5.68 -27.07
C LYS A 210 -2.72 -4.17 -27.37
N GLU A 211 -3.82 -3.49 -27.11
CA GLU A 211 -4.00 -2.06 -27.36
C GLU A 211 -3.20 -1.18 -26.38
N GLU A 212 -2.82 -1.74 -25.23
CA GLU A 212 -2.09 -1.06 -24.16
C GLU A 212 -0.56 -1.17 -24.33
N LEU A 213 -0.06 -2.01 -25.25
CA LEU A 213 1.37 -2.31 -25.38
C LEU A 213 2.23 -1.06 -25.61
N SER A 214 1.78 -0.14 -26.47
CA SER A 214 2.54 1.07 -26.77
C SER A 214 2.70 1.95 -25.52
N GLU A 215 1.64 2.15 -24.74
CA GLU A 215 1.68 2.93 -23.51
C GLU A 215 2.46 2.21 -22.42
N PHE A 216 2.32 0.88 -22.32
CA PHE A 216 3.11 0.06 -21.40
C PHE A 216 4.61 0.30 -21.57
N PHE A 217 5.14 0.23 -22.80
CA PHE A 217 6.56 0.44 -23.05
C PHE A 217 7.01 1.90 -22.86
N LEU A 218 6.09 2.87 -22.85
CA LEU A 218 6.40 4.24 -22.46
C LEU A 218 6.58 4.37 -20.94
N LEU A 219 5.78 3.64 -20.16
CA LEU A 219 5.81 3.67 -18.69
C LEU A 219 6.88 2.76 -18.09
N ALA A 220 7.15 1.59 -18.68
CA ALA A 220 8.02 0.55 -18.12
C ALA A 220 9.53 0.75 -18.40
N LYS A 221 10.04 1.97 -18.22
CA LYS A 221 11.45 2.36 -18.48
C LYS A 221 12.34 2.32 -17.25
#